data_AF-A0A0G0Q562-F1
#
_entry.id   AF-A0A0G0Q562-F1
#
_cell.length_a   1.000
_cell.length_b   1.000
_cell.length_c   1.000
_cell.angle_alpha   90.00
_cell.angle_beta   90.00
_cell.angle_gamma   90.00
#
_symmetry.space_group_name_H-M   'P 1'
#
loop_
_entity.id
_entity.type
_entity.pdbx_description
1 polymer ?
#
loop_
_entity_poly.entity_id
_entity_poly.type
_entity_poly.pdbx_seq_one_letter_code
_entity_poly.pdbx_strand_id
1 'polypeptide(L)' 'MGRDSNAQRLGVKLHDGQAVRTGMIIVRQRGTKFHLGKNVKKGTDDTIFAMANGKVKFIQAKRRRFDGSLKLAKFVHVVV' A
#
# COMPACT_ATOMS: atom_id res chain seq x y z
N MET A 1 -27.35 -22.29 -1.36
CA MET A 1 -26.39 -21.39 -0.69
C MET A 1 -25.10 -21.37 -1.51
N GLY A 2 -24.83 -20.30 -2.26
CA GLY A 2 -23.63 -20.11 -3.08
C GLY A 2 -22.84 -18.90 -2.59
N ARG A 3 -22.09 -19.08 -1.51
CA ARG A 3 -21.35 -18.01 -0.82
C ARG A 3 -19.85 -17.98 -1.16
N ASP A 4 -19.47 -18.58 -2.29
CA ASP A 4 -18.08 -18.58 -2.72
C ASP A 4 -17.89 -17.65 -3.92
N SER A 5 -16.85 -16.81 -3.85
CA SER A 5 -16.48 -15.88 -4.90
C SER A 5 -15.07 -16.22 -5.37
N ASN A 6 -14.81 -16.05 -6.66
CA ASN A 6 -13.48 -16.29 -7.23
C ASN A 6 -12.38 -15.46 -6.53
N ALA A 7 -11.17 -16.02 -6.51
CA ALA A 7 -10.01 -15.37 -5.91
C ALA A 7 -9.67 -14.03 -6.60
N GLN A 8 -9.58 -12.96 -5.82
CA GLN A 8 -9.34 -11.59 -6.33
C GLN A 8 -7.85 -11.24 -6.54
N ARG A 9 -6.92 -12.14 -6.18
CA ARG A 9 -5.46 -11.97 -6.32
C ARG A 9 -4.91 -10.67 -5.70
N LEU A 10 -5.51 -10.25 -4.59
CA LEU A 10 -5.03 -9.14 -3.77
C LEU A 10 -3.65 -9.44 -3.16
N GLY A 11 -2.97 -8.42 -2.66
CA GLY A 11 -1.69 -8.54 -1.96
C GLY A 11 -0.60 -7.62 -2.49
N VAL A 12 0.57 -7.75 -1.88
CA VAL A 12 1.80 -7.05 -2.27
C VAL A 12 2.27 -7.59 -3.63
N LYS A 13 2.70 -6.68 -4.51
CA LYS A 13 3.26 -6.98 -5.84
C LYS A 13 4.74 -6.64 -5.93
N LEU A 14 5.18 -5.62 -5.19
CA LEU A 14 6.59 -5.28 -5.02
C LEU A 14 6.94 -5.22 -3.54
N HIS A 15 8.00 -5.94 -3.18
CA HIS A 15 8.50 -6.07 -1.81
C HIS A 15 9.51 -4.97 -1.45
N ASP A 16 9.84 -4.85 -0.17
CA ASP A 16 10.82 -3.88 0.34
C ASP A 16 12.16 -4.01 -0.41
N GLY A 17 12.75 -2.88 -0.80
CA GLY A 17 14.03 -2.80 -1.50
C GLY A 17 13.97 -3.07 -3.00
N GLN A 18 12.84 -3.52 -3.55
CA GLN A 18 12.71 -3.76 -4.99
C GLN A 18 12.67 -2.46 -5.77
N ALA A 19 13.33 -2.45 -6.94
CA ALA A 19 13.28 -1.34 -7.87
C ALA A 19 11.87 -1.17 -8.43
N VAL A 20 11.44 0.08 -8.57
CA VAL A 20 10.11 0.43 -9.07
C VAL A 20 10.21 1.62 -10.01
N ARG A 21 9.34 1.64 -11.02
CA ARG A 21 9.16 2.77 -11.93
C ARG A 21 7.82 3.45 -11.67
N THR A 22 7.71 4.72 -12.03
CA THR A 22 6.45 5.45 -11.98
C THR A 22 5.33 4.68 -12.70
N GLY A 23 4.16 4.58 -12.05
CA GLY A 23 2.99 3.86 -12.55
C GLY A 23 2.91 2.38 -12.15
N MET A 24 3.99 1.77 -11.64
CA MET A 24 3.95 0.37 -11.22
C MET A 24 3.08 0.16 -9.97
N ILE A 25 2.44 -1.01 -9.89
CA ILE A 25 1.62 -1.42 -8.75
C ILE A 25 2.50 -1.98 -7.65
N ILE A 26 2.38 -1.44 -6.44
CA ILE A 26 3.11 -1.92 -5.25
C ILE A 26 2.24 -2.86 -4.43
N VAL A 27 0.97 -2.50 -4.19
CA VAL A 27 0.02 -3.30 -3.40
C VAL A 27 -1.38 -3.19 -3.99
N ARG A 28 -2.05 -4.33 -4.16
CA ARG A 28 -3.49 -4.42 -4.47
C ARG A 28 -4.23 -4.78 -3.18
N GLN A 29 -5.16 -3.95 -2.71
CA GLN A 29 -5.82 -4.16 -1.42
C GLN A 29 -7.29 -3.77 -1.45
N ARG A 30 -8.01 -4.11 -0.38
CA ARG A 30 -9.35 -3.59 -0.07
C ARG A 30 -9.27 -2.86 1.24
N GLY A 31 -9.79 -1.64 1.28
CA GLY A 31 -9.54 -0.71 2.37
C GLY A 31 -8.06 -0.34 2.47
N THR A 32 -7.71 0.40 3.52
CA THR A 32 -6.34 0.93 3.70
C THR A 32 -5.56 0.10 4.71
N LYS A 33 -5.15 -1.12 4.33
CA LYS A 33 -4.25 -1.96 5.16
C LYS A 33 -2.84 -1.38 5.20
N PHE A 34 -2.40 -0.89 4.05
CA PHE A 34 -1.19 -0.11 3.89
C PHE A 34 -1.59 1.34 3.60
N HIS A 35 -1.04 2.26 4.39
CA HIS A 35 -1.21 3.69 4.24
C HIS A 35 -0.21 4.27 3.23
N LEU A 36 -0.62 5.37 2.62
CA LEU A 36 0.20 6.10 1.67
C LEU A 36 1.34 6.82 2.39
N GLY A 37 2.55 6.60 1.91
CA GLY A 37 3.74 7.35 2.27
C GLY A 37 4.15 8.31 1.16
N LYS A 38 5.45 8.51 1.01
CA LYS A 38 6.07 9.41 0.01
C LYS A 38 6.11 8.72 -1.36
N ASN A 39 5.92 9.50 -2.43
CA ASN A 39 6.05 9.06 -3.83
C ASN A 39 5.17 7.86 -4.19
N VAL A 40 4.00 7.74 -3.56
CA VAL A 40 2.98 6.75 -3.89
C VAL A 40 1.60 7.39 -3.98
N LYS A 41 0.70 6.80 -4.75
CA LYS A 41 -0.70 7.24 -4.88
C LYS A 41 -1.66 6.07 -4.77
N LYS A 42 -2.87 6.34 -4.27
CA LYS A 42 -3.95 5.36 -4.21
C LYS A 42 -4.88 5.53 -5.41
N GLY A 43 -5.25 4.43 -6.05
CA GLY A 43 -6.34 4.37 -7.02
C GLY A 43 -7.72 4.32 -6.35
N THR A 44 -8.77 4.37 -7.17
CA THR A 44 -10.17 4.27 -6.71
C THR A 44 -10.46 2.93 -6.04
N ASP A 45 -9.80 1.85 -6.46
CA ASP A 45 -9.95 0.50 -5.92
C ASP A 45 -9.03 0.19 -4.72
N ASP A 46 -8.44 1.23 -4.10
CA ASP A 46 -7.45 1.17 -3.01
C ASP A 46 -6.05 0.63 -3.38
N THR A 47 -5.80 0.32 -4.66
CA THR A 47 -4.47 -0.07 -5.14
C THR A 47 -3.45 1.05 -4.98
N ILE A 48 -2.25 0.71 -4.53
CA ILE A 48 -1.13 1.64 -4.33
C ILE A 48 -0.18 1.56 -5.54
N PHE A 49 0.07 2.70 -6.15
CA PHE A 49 0.95 2.88 -7.31
C PHE A 49 2.16 3.74 -6.95
N ALA A 50 3.31 3.48 -7.58
CA ALA A 50 4.48 4.32 -7.50
C ALA A 50 4.29 5.61 -8.32
N MET A 51 4.66 6.75 -7.73
CA MET A 51 4.65 8.06 -8.40
C MET A 51 6.04 8.51 -8.87
N ALA A 52 7.10 7.81 -8.44
CA ALA A 52 8.48 8.09 -8.82
C ALA A 52 9.23 6.77 -9.10
N ASN A 53 10.35 6.88 -9.82
CA ASN A 53 11.32 5.79 -9.93
C ASN A 53 12.15 5.70 -8.66
N GLY A 54 12.51 4.50 -8.22
CA GLY A 54 13.31 4.32 -7.01
C GLY A 54 13.20 2.90 -6.46
N LYS A 55 13.22 2.78 -5.13
CA LYS A 55 13.02 1.52 -4.40
C LYS A 55 11.81 1.59 -3.48
N VAL A 56 11.04 0.51 -3.41
CA VAL A 56 9.91 0.39 -2.49
C VAL A 56 10.41 0.29 -1.05
N LYS A 57 9.79 1.04 -0.14
CA LYS A 57 10.07 0.98 1.29
C LYS A 57 8.79 0.86 2.10
N PHE A 58 8.68 -0.19 2.90
CA PHE A 58 7.63 -0.39 3.89
C PHE A 58 8.14 0.04 5.26
N ILE A 59 7.35 0.84 5.97
CA ILE A 59 7.66 1.27 7.34
C ILE A 59 6.47 1.07 8.26
N GLN A 60 6.71 1.05 9.56
CA GLN A 60 5.68 1.10 10.59
C GLN A 60 5.84 2.36 11.42
N ALA A 61 4.76 3.11 11.59
CA ALA A 61 4.76 4.33 12.38
C ALA A 61 3.45 4.45 13.16
N LYS A 62 3.47 5.15 14.29
CA LYS A 62 2.26 5.45 15.06
C LYS A 62 1.40 6.45 14.26
N ARG A 63 0.15 6.07 14.00
CA ARG A 63 -0.88 6.94 13.43
C ARG A 63 -1.96 7.16 14.48
N ARG A 64 -2.34 8.42 14.67
CA ARG A 64 -3.52 8.77 15.48
C ARG A 64 -4.77 8.33 14.74
N ARG A 65 -5.57 7.49 15.40
CA ARG A 65 -6.88 7.09 14.91
C ARG A 65 -7.92 8.16 15.26
N PHE A 66 -9.12 8.02 14.67
CA PHE A 66 -10.20 8.98 14.86
C PHE A 66 -10.65 9.10 16.33
N ASP A 67 -10.60 8.00 17.08
CA ASP A 67 -10.85 7.93 18.53
C ASP A 67 -9.73 8.56 19.38
N GLY A 68 -8.70 9.14 18.77
CA GLY A 68 -7.58 9.78 19.46
C GLY A 68 -6.47 8.83 19.87
N SER A 69 -6.66 7.50 19.80
CA SER A 69 -5.62 6.54 20.16
C SER A 69 -4.46 6.50 19.14
N LEU A 70 -3.23 6.38 19.62
CA LEU A 70 -2.06 6.15 18.77
C LEU A 70 -1.87 4.64 18.56
N LYS A 71 -1.96 4.19 17.32
CA LYS A 71 -1.74 2.77 16.95
C LYS A 71 -0.72 2.67 15.83
N LEU A 72 0.06 1.58 15.84
CA LEU A 72 0.98 1.28 14.75
C LEU A 72 0.20 1.05 13.45
N ALA A 73 0.67 1.68 12.38
CA ALA A 73 0.14 1.57 11.04
C ALA A 73 1.28 1.32 10.06
N LYS A 74 1.01 0.55 9.00
CA LYS A 74 1.99 0.23 7.95
C LYS A 74 1.88 1.26 6.84
N PHE A 75 3.01 1.80 6.40
CA PHE A 75 3.08 2.78 5.31
C PHE A 75 3.96 2.26 4.18
N VAL A 76 3.68 2.73 2.97
CA VAL A 76 4.42 2.37 1.75
C VAL A 76 4.97 3.63 1.12
N HIS A 77 6.26 3.61 0.82
CA HIS A 77 7.00 4.72 0.23
C HIS A 77 7.75 4.24 -1.01
N VAL A 78 8.09 5.18 -1.89
CA VAL A 78 9.18 5.00 -2.86
C VAL A 78 10.29 5.96 -2.51
N VAL A 79 11.48 5.41 -2.27
CA VAL A 79 12.71 6.16 -2.00
C VAL A 79 13.48 6.27 -3.30
N VAL A 80 13.77 7.50 -3.73
CA VAL A 80 14.53 7.81 -4.94
C VAL A 80 16.01 7.72 -4.64
#